data_AF-A0A126V5U5-F1
#
_entry.id   AF-A0A126V5U5-F1
#
_cell.length_a   1.000
_cell.length_b   1.000
_cell.length_c   1.000
_cell.angle_alpha   90.00
_cell.angle_beta   90.00
_cell.angle_gamma   90.00
#
_symmetry.space_group_name_H-M   'P 1'
#
loop_
_entity.id
_entity.type
_entity.pdbx_description
1 polymer ?
#
loop_
_entity_poly.entity_id
_entity_poly.type
_entity_poly.pdbx_seq_one_letter_code
_entity_poly.pdbx_strand_id
1 'polypeptide(L)' 'MADYDRLPSDLRGWLSQAALPWSPRSVLRVWLSAMKTYEDDREAVHLYMSHLEAKKLKKEAKKIWGFE' A
#
# COMPACT_ATOMS: atom_id res chain seq x y z
N MET A 1 -10.40 13.25 -6.16
CA MET A 1 -10.54 13.36 -4.69
C MET A 1 -11.37 12.22 -4.08
N ALA A 2 -12.41 11.70 -4.74
CA ALA A 2 -13.29 10.66 -4.16
C ALA A 2 -12.64 9.27 -3.92
N ASP A 3 -11.54 8.93 -4.59
CA ASP A 3 -10.88 7.63 -4.42
C ASP A 3 -10.23 7.44 -3.05
N TYR A 4 -9.70 8.52 -2.48
CA TYR A 4 -9.16 8.50 -1.11
C TYR A 4 -10.30 8.40 -0.10
N ASP A 5 -11.46 8.99 -0.42
CA ASP A 5 -12.61 8.98 0.48
C ASP A 5 -13.31 7.61 0.57
N ARG A 6 -13.19 6.80 -0.50
CA ARG A 6 -13.72 5.43 -0.52
C ARG A 6 -12.81 4.39 0.13
N LEU A 7 -11.65 4.80 0.66
CA LEU A 7 -10.74 3.89 1.33
C LEU A 7 -11.25 3.56 2.74
N PRO A 8 -11.13 2.29 3.17
CA PRO A 8 -11.37 1.90 4.55
C PRO A 8 -10.44 2.65 5.49
N SER A 9 -10.92 3.00 6.67
CA SER A 9 -10.17 3.78 7.67
C SER A 9 -8.83 3.14 8.03
N ASP A 10 -8.79 1.82 8.10
CA ASP A 10 -7.59 1.00 8.34
C ASP A 10 -6.52 1.23 7.27
N LEU A 11 -6.93 1.19 6.00
CA LEU A 11 -6.08 1.43 4.84
C LEU A 11 -5.62 2.89 4.75
N ARG A 12 -6.48 3.84 5.15
CA ARG A 12 -6.11 5.27 5.23
C ARG A 12 -5.06 5.53 6.30
N GLY A 13 -5.17 4.86 7.45
CA GLY A 13 -4.18 4.93 8.52
C GLY A 13 -2.82 4.45 8.04
N TRP A 14 -2.79 3.27 7.42
CA TRP A 14 -1.57 2.74 6.79
C TRP A 14 -1.00 3.70 5.74
N LEU A 15 -1.84 4.24 4.86
CA LEU A 15 -1.42 5.14 3.78
C LEU A 15 -0.93 6.50 4.30
N SER A 16 -1.40 6.95 5.46
CA SER A 16 -0.91 8.18 6.12
C SER A 16 0.44 7.97 6.79
N GLN A 17 0.75 6.74 7.21
CA GLN A 17 2.04 6.37 7.79
C GLN A 17 3.08 6.02 6.71
N ALA A 18 2.62 5.60 5.52
CA ALA A 18 3.46 5.22 4.39
C ALA A 18 4.39 6.37 3.97
N ALA A 19 5.68 6.07 3.81
CA ALA A 19 6.70 7.06 3.44
C ALA A 19 6.65 7.48 1.95
N LEU A 20 5.83 6.81 1.14
CA LEU A 20 5.74 7.04 -0.30
C LEU A 20 4.37 7.60 -0.73
N PRO A 21 4.31 8.42 -1.79
CA PRO A 21 3.06 8.86 -2.38
C PRO A 21 2.43 7.75 -3.23
N TRP A 22 1.76 6.79 -2.58
CA TRP A 22 1.03 5.73 -3.28
C TRP A 22 -0.28 6.25 -3.87
N SER A 23 -0.62 5.77 -5.08
CA SER A 23 -1.94 6.04 -5.65
C SER A 23 -3.02 5.18 -4.94
N PRO A 24 -4.13 5.78 -4.47
CA PRO A 24 -5.15 5.11 -3.65
C PRO A 24 -5.79 3.90 -4.36
N ARG A 25 -5.99 3.99 -5.68
CA ARG A 25 -6.56 2.91 -6.51
C ARG A 25 -5.67 1.66 -6.60
N SER A 26 -4.35 1.82 -6.57
CA SER A 26 -3.42 0.69 -6.63
C SER A 26 -3.30 0.02 -5.27
N VAL A 27 -3.24 0.81 -4.20
CA VAL A 27 -3.27 0.31 -2.82
C VAL A 27 -4.57 -0.46 -2.54
N LEU A 28 -5.73 0.08 -2.93
CA LEU A 28 -7.02 -0.57 -2.73
C LEU A 28 -7.13 -1.91 -3.45
N ARG A 29 -6.66 -2.01 -4.70
CA ARG A 29 -6.67 -3.27 -5.46
C ARG A 29 -5.84 -4.35 -4.77
N VAL A 30 -4.65 -3.99 -4.29
CA VAL A 30 -3.76 -4.90 -3.59
C VAL A 30 -4.37 -5.34 -2.26
N TRP A 31 -4.92 -4.40 -1.49
CA TRP A 31 -5.56 -4.68 -0.21
C TRP A 31 -6.76 -5.62 -0.36
N LEU A 32 -7.66 -5.35 -1.33
CA LEU A 32 -8.79 -6.24 -1.62
C LEU A 32 -8.35 -7.65 -2.04
N SER A 33 -7.28 -7.74 -2.85
CA SER A 33 -6.72 -9.03 -3.23
C SER A 33 -6.14 -9.78 -2.03
N ALA A 34 -5.40 -9.07 -1.17
CA ALA A 34 -4.82 -9.65 0.04
C ALA A 34 -5.92 -10.12 1.01
N MET A 35 -6.94 -9.31 1.27
CA MET A 35 -8.07 -9.71 2.13
C MET A 35 -8.77 -10.97 1.63
N LYS A 36 -8.91 -11.12 0.30
CA LYS A 36 -9.48 -12.33 -0.29
C LYS A 36 -8.55 -13.53 -0.13
N THR A 37 -7.24 -13.33 -0.18
CA THR A 37 -6.24 -14.39 -0.02
C THR A 37 -6.07 -14.84 1.43
N TYR A 38 -6.19 -13.91 2.37
CA TYR A 38 -5.96 -14.16 3.81
C TYR A 38 -7.28 -14.24 4.61
N GLU A 39 -8.43 -14.41 3.95
CA GLU A 39 -9.75 -14.56 4.61
C GLU A 39 -10.05 -13.49 5.69
N ASP A 40 -9.83 -12.22 5.35
CA ASP A 40 -9.99 -11.07 6.27
C ASP A 40 -8.96 -10.99 7.42
N ASP A 41 -7.94 -11.84 7.43
CA ASP A 41 -6.86 -11.77 8.42
C ASP A 41 -6.07 -10.46 8.27
N ARG A 42 -6.37 -9.50 9.15
CA ARG A 42 -5.81 -8.15 9.06
C ARG A 42 -4.30 -8.16 9.27
N GLU A 43 -3.78 -8.97 10.18
CA GLU A 43 -2.35 -9.02 10.46
C GLU A 43 -1.57 -9.50 9.24
N ALA A 44 -2.03 -10.57 8.59
CA ALA A 44 -1.43 -11.09 7.37
C ALA A 44 -1.52 -10.08 6.21
N VAL A 45 -2.66 -9.40 6.05
CA VAL A 45 -2.83 -8.33 5.06
C VAL A 45 -1.87 -7.17 5.31
N HIS A 46 -1.71 -6.72 6.56
CA HIS A 46 -0.79 -5.65 6.96
C HIS A 46 0.68 -6.03 6.71
N LEU A 47 1.07 -7.27 7.03
CA LEU A 47 2.40 -7.80 6.74
C LEU A 47 2.68 -7.85 5.24
N TYR A 48 1.71 -8.34 4.45
CA TYR A 48 1.81 -8.38 2.99
C TYR A 48 1.94 -6.98 2.39
N MET A 49 1.14 -6.02 2.86
CA MET A 49 1.21 -4.63 2.44
C MET A 49 2.57 -3.98 2.78
N SER A 50 3.09 -4.21 3.99
CA SER A 50 4.42 -3.73 4.41
C SER A 50 5.54 -4.29 3.53
N HIS A 51 5.46 -5.58 3.16
CA HIS A 51 6.42 -6.20 2.25
C HIS A 51 6.37 -5.59 0.83
N LEU A 52 5.16 -5.37 0.31
CA LEU A 52 4.98 -4.68 -0.97
C LEU A 52 5.48 -3.24 -0.91
N GLU A 53 5.30 -2.57 0.22
CA GLU A 53 5.85 -1.25 0.44
C GLU A 53 7.37 -1.24 0.32
N ALA A 54 8.06 -2.08 1.09
CA ALA A 54 9.50 -2.17 1.04
C ALA A 54 10.02 -2.47 -0.37
N LYS A 55 9.34 -3.33 -1.12
CA LYS A 55 9.69 -3.66 -2.51
C LYS A 55 9.53 -2.46 -3.44
N LYS A 56 8.44 -1.69 -3.29
CA LYS A 56 8.19 -0.51 -4.11
C LYS A 56 9.06 0.67 -3.70
N LEU A 57 9.33 0.83 -2.41
CA LEU A 57 10.30 1.79 -1.88
C LEU A 57 11.67 1.58 -2.48
N LYS A 58 12.15 0.35 -2.61
CA LYS A 58 13.42 0.08 -3.31
C LYS A 58 13.39 0.50 -4.78
N LYS A 59 12.26 0.28 -5.48
CA LYS A 59 12.10 0.64 -6.89
C LYS A 59 11.97 2.16 -7.09
N GLU A 60 11.18 2.82 -6.27
CA GLU A 60 10.98 4.27 -6.32
C GLU A 60 12.21 5.01 -5.78
N ALA A 61 12.89 4.51 -4.75
CA ALA A 61 14.16 5.08 -4.29
C ALA A 61 15.21 5.05 -5.42
N LYS A 62 15.27 3.96 -6.19
CA LYS A 62 16.14 3.89 -7.39
C LYS A 62 15.75 4.92 -8.46
N LYS A 63 14.47 5.27 -8.56
CA LYS A 63 13.94 6.26 -9.52
C LYS A 63 14.15 7.70 -9.05
N ILE A 64 13.98 7.96 -7.75
CA ILE A 64 14.08 9.29 -7.14
C ILE A 64 15.55 9.71 -6.95
N TRP A 65 16.41 8.78 -6.50
CA TRP A 65 17.84 9.02 -6.24
C TRP A 65 18.73 8.62 -7.41
N GLY A 66 18.21 8.72 -8.65
CA GLY A 66 18.83 8.19 -9.87
C GLY A 66 20.36 8.21 -9.85
N PHE A 67 20.97 7.03 -9.82
CA PHE A 67 22.35 6.89 -10.25
C PHE A 67 22.32 6.79 -11.78
N GLU A 68 22.45 7.94 -12.44
CA GLU A 68 22.96 8.06 -13.81
C GLU A 68 24.36 8.68 -13.77
#